data_AF-A0A1C4SPX1-F1
#
_entry.id   AF-A0A1C4SPX1-F1
#
_cell.length_a   1.000
_cell.length_b   1.000
_cell.length_c   1.000
_cell.angle_alpha   90.00
_cell.angle_beta   90.00
_cell.angle_gamma   90.00
#
_symmetry.space_group_name_H-M   'P 1'
#
loop_
_entity.id
_entity.type
_entity.pdbx_description
1 polymer ?
#
loop_
_entity_poly.entity_id
_entity_poly.type
_entity_poly.pdbx_seq_one_letter_code
_entity_poly.pdbx_strand_id
1 'polypeptide(L)'
;MHRRRRTALLFTAAIVAAGPLLTACGSDAHPGAAAVVGDQRITVAQLEQRVDEVRTAQRATLKDPAQYQQAVAQTGTLTRDTLHGMVLDEVLQRAARDAHVTVTRKEIQQMRTGLEQQVGGAKALETAWLQQYGIAPERLDANLRLQLEAQKLARSLGTDTGKPAFWNALGAASKELKVDLNPRYGAWDVQKSSRVDARTPWLREVTAPATRGSA
;
A
#
# COMPACT_ATOMS: atom_id res chain seq x y z
N MET A 1 66.48 31.33 43.92
CA MET A 1 66.08 32.30 44.96
C MET A 1 64.75 32.95 44.58
N HIS A 2 63.85 33.01 45.56
CA HIS A 2 62.70 33.91 45.72
C HIS A 2 61.58 34.03 44.66
N ARG A 3 60.48 33.33 45.00
CA ARG A 3 59.05 33.76 44.96
C ARG A 3 58.78 35.21 44.55
N ARG A 4 57.74 35.39 43.74
CA ARG A 4 56.65 36.34 44.03
C ARG A 4 55.30 35.81 43.55
N ARG A 5 54.39 35.65 44.51
CA ARG A 5 52.93 35.50 44.34
C ARG A 5 52.30 36.88 44.16
N ARG A 6 51.14 36.93 43.48
CA ARG A 6 49.89 37.67 43.83
C ARG A 6 49.05 37.85 42.54
N THR A 7 48.00 37.06 42.32
CA THR A 7 46.56 37.25 42.62
C THR A 7 45.81 38.32 41.81
N ALA A 8 44.61 37.89 41.39
CA ALA A 8 43.42 38.61 40.90
C ALA A 8 43.39 38.86 39.37
N LEU A 9 42.29 38.71 38.63
CA LEU A 9 40.86 38.69 38.93
C LEU A 9 40.08 37.86 37.87
N LEU A 10 38.97 37.32 38.32
CA LEU A 10 37.78 36.76 37.67
C LEU A 10 37.48 37.25 36.23
N PHE A 11 37.12 36.33 35.31
CA PHE A 11 36.03 36.55 34.36
C PHE A 11 35.34 35.23 33.96
N THR A 12 34.03 35.27 34.16
CA THR A 12 32.98 34.30 33.87
C THR A 12 32.83 34.04 32.37
N ALA A 13 32.68 32.77 31.97
CA ALA A 13 31.81 32.37 30.85
C ALA A 13 31.69 30.84 30.82
N ALA A 14 30.69 30.30 31.53
CA ALA A 14 30.18 28.97 31.26
C ALA A 14 29.44 29.02 29.92
N ILE A 15 30.10 28.66 28.82
CA ILE A 15 29.43 28.38 27.56
C ILE A 15 28.98 26.92 27.63
N VAL A 16 27.79 26.71 28.19
CA VAL A 16 26.98 25.54 27.90
C VAL A 16 26.62 25.67 26.43
N ALA A 17 27.41 25.05 25.56
CA ALA A 17 27.01 24.81 24.18
C ALA A 17 25.89 23.76 24.22
N ALA A 18 24.67 24.21 24.50
CA ALA A 18 23.46 23.53 24.08
C ALA A 18 23.40 23.66 22.55
N GLY A 19 24.22 22.86 21.85
CA GLY A 19 23.95 22.59 20.45
C GLY A 19 22.53 22.04 20.38
N PRO A 20 21.69 22.48 19.43
CA PRO A 20 20.48 21.75 19.12
C PRO A 20 20.95 20.41 18.59
N LEU A 21 21.03 19.42 19.49
CA LEU A 21 20.93 18.04 19.09
C LEU A 21 19.55 17.97 18.46
N LEU A 22 19.50 18.11 17.13
CA LEU A 22 18.45 17.54 16.32
C LEU A 22 18.59 16.04 16.49
N THR A 23 18.24 15.55 17.68
CA THR A 23 17.76 14.20 17.88
C THR A 23 16.43 14.16 17.13
N ALA A 24 16.51 14.06 15.80
CA ALA A 24 15.51 13.34 15.06
C ALA A 24 15.61 11.90 15.56
N CYS A 25 14.98 11.66 16.73
CA CYS A 25 14.63 10.34 17.23
C CYS A 25 13.57 9.77 16.27
N GLY A 26 13.97 9.52 15.03
CA GLY A 26 13.36 8.50 14.20
C GLY A 26 14.09 7.23 14.54
N SER A 27 13.73 6.62 15.67
CA SER A 27 14.12 5.26 16.04
C SER A 27 13.42 4.25 15.12
N ASP A 28 13.49 4.46 13.81
CA ASP A 28 13.03 3.52 12.81
C ASP A 28 14.26 2.75 12.34
N ALA A 29 14.20 1.43 12.42
CA ALA A 29 15.24 0.52 11.93
C ALA A 29 15.51 0.67 10.40
N HIS A 30 14.73 1.51 9.70
CA HIS A 30 14.75 1.66 8.25
C HIS A 30 14.48 3.12 7.81
N PRO A 31 15.49 4.03 7.87
CA PRO A 31 15.30 5.41 7.43
C PRO A 31 14.83 5.49 5.97
N GLY A 32 13.71 6.18 5.74
CA GLY A 32 13.10 6.37 4.42
C GLY A 32 12.26 5.18 3.91
N ALA A 33 12.04 4.14 4.71
CA ALA A 33 11.08 3.08 4.39
C ALA A 33 9.68 3.43 4.91
N ALA A 34 8.66 3.19 4.08
CA ALA A 34 7.27 3.11 4.52
C ALA A 34 6.91 1.71 5.01
N ALA A 35 7.46 0.67 4.38
CA ALA A 35 7.39 -0.71 4.86
C ALA A 35 8.60 -1.53 4.39
N VAL A 36 8.89 -2.60 5.10
CA VAL A 36 9.82 -3.68 4.72
C VAL A 36 9.02 -4.97 4.63
N VAL A 37 9.19 -5.69 3.52
CA VAL A 37 8.46 -6.92 3.20
C VAL A 37 9.47 -7.95 2.69
N GLY A 38 9.90 -8.84 3.57
CA GLY A 38 11.01 -9.74 3.32
C GLY A 38 12.29 -8.94 3.08
N ASP A 39 12.91 -9.17 1.93
CA ASP A 39 14.11 -8.44 1.49
C ASP A 39 13.77 -7.15 0.72
N GLN A 40 12.49 -6.90 0.45
CA GLN A 40 12.04 -5.73 -0.31
C GLN A 40 11.71 -4.56 0.61
N ARG A 41 12.15 -3.37 0.21
CA ARG A 41 11.83 -2.12 0.88
C ARG A 41 10.85 -1.32 0.02
N ILE A 42 9.70 -0.99 0.60
CA ILE A 42 8.80 0.03 0.07
C ILE A 42 9.25 1.37 0.66
N THR A 43 9.83 2.22 -0.15
CA THR A 43 10.29 3.55 0.27
C THR A 43 9.12 4.53 0.39
N VAL A 44 9.33 5.58 1.18
CA VAL A 44 8.39 6.72 1.28
C VAL A 44 8.17 7.35 -0.09
N ALA A 45 9.24 7.53 -0.88
CA ALA A 45 9.15 8.10 -2.23
C ALA A 45 8.30 7.24 -3.18
N GLN A 46 8.43 5.91 -3.13
CA GLN A 46 7.58 5.02 -3.92
C GLN A 46 6.12 5.09 -3.50
N LEU A 47 5.86 5.19 -2.20
CA LEU A 47 4.50 5.36 -1.67
C LEU A 47 3.89 6.69 -2.12
N GLU A 48 4.63 7.79 -1.99
CA GLU A 48 4.20 9.13 -2.42
C GLU A 48 3.94 9.18 -3.92
N GLN A 49 4.85 8.61 -4.73
CA GLN A 49 4.63 8.47 -6.16
C GLN A 49 3.31 7.74 -6.44
N ARG A 50 3.03 6.63 -5.75
CA ARG A 50 1.80 5.87 -5.98
C ARG A 50 0.54 6.65 -5.60
N VAL A 51 0.60 7.44 -4.53
CA VAL A 51 -0.49 8.36 -4.17
C VAL A 51 -0.67 9.44 -5.24
N ASP A 52 0.42 10.00 -5.76
CA ASP A 52 0.38 11.03 -6.79
C ASP A 52 -0.17 10.55 -8.13
N GLU A 53 0.11 9.29 -8.52
CA GLU A 53 -0.50 8.65 -9.68
C GLU A 53 -2.04 8.68 -9.57
N VAL A 54 -2.58 8.32 -8.40
CA VAL A 54 -4.03 8.33 -8.12
C VAL A 54 -4.58 9.77 -8.13
N ARG A 55 -3.91 10.69 -7.43
CA ARG A 55 -4.32 12.10 -7.36
C ARG A 55 -4.33 12.77 -8.73
N THR A 56 -3.33 12.49 -9.56
CA THR A 56 -3.21 13.02 -10.92
C THR A 56 -4.32 12.47 -11.81
N ALA A 57 -4.58 11.16 -11.74
CA ALA A 57 -5.68 10.55 -12.48
C ALA A 57 -7.05 11.09 -12.03
N GLN A 58 -7.24 11.31 -10.73
CA GLN A 58 -8.46 11.92 -10.17
C GLN A 58 -8.66 13.34 -10.70
N ARG A 59 -7.63 14.19 -10.69
CA ARG A 59 -7.71 15.56 -11.27
C ARG A 59 -8.03 15.56 -12.76
N ALA A 60 -7.44 14.63 -13.51
CA ALA A 60 -7.69 14.53 -14.95
C ALA A 60 -9.13 14.09 -15.27
N THR A 61 -9.76 13.32 -14.38
CA THR A 61 -11.10 12.76 -14.57
C THR A 61 -12.19 13.67 -13.99
N LEU A 62 -11.95 14.25 -12.81
CA LEU A 62 -12.87 15.12 -12.09
C LEU A 62 -12.58 16.58 -12.43
N LYS A 63 -13.23 17.08 -13.49
CA LYS A 63 -13.03 18.46 -13.98
C LYS A 63 -13.67 19.53 -13.09
N ASP A 64 -14.64 19.14 -12.27
CA ASP A 64 -15.30 20.03 -11.32
C ASP A 64 -14.45 20.15 -10.03
N PRO A 65 -13.97 21.35 -9.68
CA PRO A 65 -13.19 21.56 -8.45
C PRO A 65 -13.89 21.09 -7.18
N ALA A 66 -15.21 21.20 -7.09
CA ALA A 66 -15.97 20.76 -5.92
C ALA A 66 -15.98 19.22 -5.81
N GLN A 67 -16.13 18.52 -6.94
CA GLN A 67 -16.07 17.06 -6.98
C GLN A 67 -14.67 16.54 -6.67
N TYR A 68 -13.62 17.23 -7.17
CA TYR A 68 -12.24 16.89 -6.83
C TYR A 68 -11.97 17.08 -5.33
N GLN A 69 -12.37 18.22 -4.75
CA GLN A 69 -12.22 18.43 -3.31
C GLN A 69 -12.95 17.38 -2.48
N GLN A 70 -14.16 17.00 -2.88
CA GLN A 70 -14.91 15.92 -2.22
C GLN A 70 -14.18 14.57 -2.32
N ALA A 71 -13.65 14.23 -3.49
CA ALA A 71 -12.86 13.00 -3.67
C ALA A 71 -11.60 13.02 -2.80
N VAL A 72 -10.92 14.16 -2.67
CA VAL A 72 -9.77 14.31 -1.78
C VAL A 72 -10.17 14.17 -0.31
N ALA A 73 -11.26 14.81 0.12
CA ALA A 73 -11.78 14.72 1.49
C ALA A 73 -12.17 13.28 1.87
N GLN A 74 -12.79 12.53 0.94
CA GLN A 74 -13.18 11.13 1.14
C GLN A 74 -12.01 10.13 1.18
N THR A 75 -10.80 10.60 0.88
CA THR A 75 -9.59 9.80 0.73
C THR A 75 -8.48 10.27 1.68
N GLY A 76 -8.86 10.74 2.88
CA GLY A 76 -7.92 11.06 3.96
C GLY A 76 -7.06 9.87 4.40
N THR A 77 -7.48 8.64 4.10
CA THR A 77 -6.72 7.40 4.33
C THR A 77 -5.90 6.93 3.13
N LEU A 78 -5.91 7.66 2.00
CA LEU A 78 -5.34 7.17 0.73
C LEU A 78 -3.90 6.69 0.86
N THR A 79 -3.05 7.46 1.55
CA THR A 79 -1.63 7.10 1.71
C THR A 79 -1.48 5.79 2.48
N ARG A 80 -2.23 5.61 3.57
CA ARG A 80 -2.24 4.35 4.33
C ARG A 80 -2.77 3.20 3.48
N ASP A 81 -3.92 3.40 2.84
CA ASP A 81 -4.58 2.36 2.05
C ASP A 81 -3.72 1.94 0.85
N THR A 82 -2.99 2.90 0.26
CA THR A 82 -2.00 2.66 -0.80
C THR A 82 -0.85 1.79 -0.27
N LEU A 83 -0.27 2.13 0.89
CA LEU A 83 0.80 1.32 1.49
C LEU A 83 0.32 -0.10 1.81
N HIS A 84 -0.86 -0.23 2.41
CA HIS A 84 -1.45 -1.54 2.71
C HIS A 84 -1.68 -2.35 1.43
N GLY A 85 -2.11 -1.70 0.35
CA GLY A 85 -2.23 -2.34 -0.96
C GLY A 85 -0.89 -2.82 -1.54
N MET A 86 0.17 -2.02 -1.41
CA MET A 86 1.52 -2.40 -1.85
C MET A 86 2.08 -3.58 -1.04
N VAL A 87 1.86 -3.58 0.27
CA VAL A 87 2.26 -4.70 1.14
C VAL A 87 1.45 -5.97 0.82
N LEU A 88 0.14 -5.83 0.58
CA LEU A 88 -0.72 -6.96 0.21
C LEU A 88 -0.31 -7.57 -1.14
N ASP A 89 0.13 -6.75 -2.10
CA ASP A 89 0.68 -7.22 -3.39
C ASP A 89 1.86 -8.18 -3.14
N GLU A 90 2.85 -7.77 -2.35
CA GLU A 90 4.00 -8.61 -2.03
C GLU A 90 3.62 -9.89 -1.27
N VAL A 91 2.68 -9.79 -0.33
CA VAL A 91 2.17 -10.96 0.42
C VAL A 91 1.45 -11.94 -0.49
N LEU A 92 0.59 -11.46 -1.39
CA LEU A 92 -0.13 -12.31 -2.32
C LEU A 92 0.83 -12.96 -3.33
N GLN A 93 1.79 -12.20 -3.85
CA GLN A 93 2.81 -12.74 -4.74
C GLN A 93 3.63 -13.84 -4.05
N ARG A 94 4.01 -13.66 -2.78
CA ARG A 94 4.66 -14.72 -2.01
C ARG A 94 3.78 -15.96 -1.87
N ALA A 95 2.52 -15.79 -1.47
CA ALA A 95 1.59 -16.91 -1.32
C ALA A 95 1.33 -17.64 -2.66
N ALA A 96 1.22 -16.90 -3.76
CA ALA A 96 1.09 -17.46 -5.10
C ALA A 96 2.34 -18.25 -5.51
N ARG A 97 3.55 -17.72 -5.24
CA ARG A 97 4.81 -18.44 -5.49
C ARG A 97 4.91 -19.74 -4.67
N ASP A 98 4.57 -19.68 -3.38
CA ASP A 98 4.58 -20.85 -2.49
C ASP A 98 3.59 -21.93 -2.96
N ALA A 99 2.49 -21.54 -3.61
CA ALA A 99 1.50 -22.43 -4.20
C ALA A 99 1.76 -22.78 -5.68
N HIS A 100 2.91 -22.39 -6.25
CA HIS A 100 3.26 -22.57 -7.67
C HIS A 100 2.22 -21.99 -8.66
N VAL A 101 1.54 -20.92 -8.25
CA VAL A 101 0.56 -20.20 -9.06
C VAL A 101 1.28 -19.17 -9.93
N THR A 102 1.03 -19.24 -11.24
CA THR A 102 1.53 -18.26 -12.21
C THR A 102 0.40 -17.67 -13.03
N VAL A 103 0.51 -16.39 -13.38
CA VAL A 103 -0.40 -15.68 -14.29
C VAL A 103 0.34 -15.27 -15.55
N THR A 104 -0.27 -15.52 -16.70
CA THR A 104 0.29 -15.17 -18.01
C THR A 104 -0.24 -13.83 -18.49
N ARG A 105 0.53 -13.16 -19.36
CA ARG A 105 0.08 -11.93 -20.04
C ARG A 105 -1.24 -12.13 -20.79
N LYS A 106 -1.43 -13.30 -21.40
CA LYS A 106 -2.66 -13.64 -22.14
C LYS A 106 -3.88 -13.59 -21.23
N GLU A 107 -3.79 -14.15 -20.02
CA GLU A 107 -4.90 -14.16 -19.06
C GLU A 107 -5.25 -12.75 -18.59
N ILE A 108 -4.24 -11.90 -18.34
CA ILE A 108 -4.44 -10.50 -17.97
C ILE A 108 -5.21 -9.76 -19.08
N GLN A 109 -4.79 -9.93 -20.33
CA GLN A 109 -5.45 -9.28 -21.46
C GLN A 109 -6.87 -9.82 -21.68
N GLN A 110 -7.09 -11.12 -21.51
CA GLN A 110 -8.44 -11.71 -21.60
C GLN A 110 -9.36 -11.17 -20.51
N MET A 111 -8.88 -11.08 -19.27
CA MET A 111 -9.64 -10.47 -18.17
C MET A 111 -9.95 -9.01 -18.45
N ARG A 112 -8.95 -8.24 -18.89
CA ARG A 112 -9.12 -6.83 -19.24
C ARG A 112 -10.18 -6.64 -20.33
N THR A 113 -10.06 -7.35 -21.45
CA THR A 113 -11.03 -7.26 -22.55
C THR A 113 -12.45 -7.62 -22.08
N GLY A 114 -12.60 -8.64 -21.24
CA GLY A 114 -13.89 -9.00 -20.66
C GLY A 114 -14.49 -7.88 -19.80
N LEU A 115 -13.68 -7.27 -18.93
CA LEU A 115 -14.10 -6.14 -18.10
C LEU A 115 -14.43 -4.90 -18.95
N GLU A 116 -13.61 -4.59 -19.95
CA GLU A 116 -13.86 -3.48 -20.89
C GLU A 116 -15.21 -3.65 -21.61
N GLN A 117 -15.55 -4.87 -22.05
CA GLN A 117 -16.85 -5.15 -22.65
C GLN A 117 -18.01 -4.95 -21.67
N GLN A 118 -17.83 -5.28 -20.38
CA GLN A 118 -18.87 -5.14 -19.36
C GLN A 118 -19.17 -3.67 -19.00
N VAL A 119 -18.12 -2.84 -18.94
CA VAL A 119 -18.25 -1.45 -18.48
C VAL A 119 -18.36 -0.43 -19.62
N GLY A 120 -18.26 -0.87 -20.88
CA GLY A 120 -18.43 -0.01 -22.06
C GLY A 120 -17.12 0.59 -22.62
N GLY A 121 -15.98 -0.03 -22.35
CA GLY A 121 -14.68 0.24 -22.99
C GLY A 121 -13.54 0.52 -22.01
N ALA A 122 -12.32 0.64 -22.56
CA ALA A 122 -11.08 0.87 -21.80
C ALA A 122 -11.15 2.09 -20.87
N LYS A 123 -11.68 3.22 -21.35
CA LYS A 123 -11.73 4.45 -20.55
C LYS A 123 -12.73 4.35 -19.39
N ALA A 124 -13.86 3.68 -19.61
CA ALA A 124 -14.84 3.42 -18.58
C ALA A 124 -14.26 2.50 -17.50
N LEU A 125 -13.49 1.47 -17.89
CA LEU A 125 -12.80 0.58 -16.97
C LEU A 125 -11.79 1.32 -16.09
N GLU A 126 -10.90 2.11 -16.69
CA GLU A 126 -9.93 2.94 -15.97
C GLU A 126 -10.61 3.87 -14.95
N THR A 127 -11.69 4.51 -15.37
CA THR A 127 -12.44 5.44 -14.51
C THR A 127 -13.10 4.73 -13.34
N ALA A 128 -13.73 3.57 -13.60
CA ALA A 128 -14.36 2.77 -12.57
C ALA A 128 -13.34 2.28 -11.53
N TRP A 129 -12.19 1.76 -11.98
CA TRP A 129 -11.14 1.28 -11.07
C TRP A 129 -10.51 2.39 -10.24
N LEU A 130 -10.31 3.55 -10.85
CA LEU A 130 -9.80 4.73 -10.15
C LEU A 130 -10.77 5.19 -9.06
N GLN A 131 -12.07 5.27 -9.37
CA GLN A 131 -13.08 5.77 -8.45
C GLN A 131 -13.39 4.77 -7.33
N GLN A 132 -13.52 3.49 -7.66
CA GLN A 132 -13.94 2.47 -6.70
C GLN A 132 -12.78 1.97 -5.83
N TYR A 133 -11.58 1.87 -6.40
CA TYR A 133 -10.44 1.20 -5.75
C TYR A 133 -9.19 2.08 -5.60
N GLY A 134 -9.21 3.31 -6.12
CA GLY A 134 -8.02 4.17 -6.09
C GLY A 134 -6.87 3.62 -6.92
N ILE A 135 -7.16 2.90 -8.01
CA ILE A 135 -6.14 2.32 -8.88
C ILE A 135 -5.94 3.25 -10.08
N ALA A 136 -4.74 3.81 -10.20
CA ALA A 136 -4.39 4.64 -11.34
C ALA A 136 -4.40 3.83 -12.66
N PRO A 137 -4.77 4.44 -13.80
CA PRO A 137 -4.85 3.74 -15.10
C PRO A 137 -3.60 2.94 -15.47
N GLU A 138 -2.42 3.52 -15.26
CA GLU A 138 -1.13 2.87 -15.52
C GLU A 138 -0.84 1.64 -14.66
N ARG A 139 -1.64 1.42 -13.61
CA ARG A 139 -1.51 0.32 -12.65
C ARG A 139 -2.62 -0.71 -12.76
N LEU A 140 -3.55 -0.51 -13.70
CA LEU A 140 -4.67 -1.40 -13.93
C LEU A 140 -4.20 -2.83 -14.24
N ASP A 141 -3.31 -3.01 -15.21
CA ASP A 141 -2.82 -4.34 -15.60
C ASP A 141 -2.12 -5.07 -14.43
N ALA A 142 -1.36 -4.35 -13.61
CA ALA A 142 -0.72 -4.90 -12.42
C ALA A 142 -1.76 -5.34 -11.38
N ASN A 143 -2.84 -4.57 -11.19
CA ASN A 143 -3.94 -4.96 -10.32
C ASN A 143 -4.73 -6.16 -10.87
N LEU A 144 -4.95 -6.24 -12.19
CA LEU A 144 -5.62 -7.38 -12.82
C LEU A 144 -4.80 -8.66 -12.68
N ARG A 145 -3.46 -8.58 -12.81
CA ARG A 145 -2.57 -9.70 -12.48
C ARG A 145 -2.79 -10.17 -11.04
N LEU A 146 -2.82 -9.25 -10.09
CA LEU A 146 -3.01 -9.54 -8.67
C LEU A 146 -4.36 -10.21 -8.39
N GLN A 147 -5.42 -9.76 -9.07
CA GLN A 147 -6.74 -10.40 -9.02
C GLN A 147 -6.72 -11.83 -9.55
N LEU A 148 -6.01 -12.09 -10.65
CA LEU A 148 -5.88 -13.43 -11.22
C LEU A 148 -5.04 -14.35 -10.32
N GLU A 149 -3.96 -13.83 -9.72
CA GLU A 149 -3.15 -14.56 -8.74
C GLU A 149 -4.00 -14.97 -7.54
N ALA A 150 -4.82 -14.06 -7.01
CA ALA A 150 -5.70 -14.35 -5.88
C ALA A 150 -6.74 -15.42 -6.21
N GLN A 151 -7.39 -15.33 -7.38
CA GLN A 151 -8.35 -16.33 -7.85
C GLN A 151 -7.72 -17.69 -8.06
N LYS A 152 -6.50 -17.74 -8.62
CA LYS A 152 -5.80 -19.00 -8.85
C LYS A 152 -5.29 -19.61 -7.55
N LEU A 153 -4.79 -18.78 -6.63
CA LEU A 153 -4.41 -19.21 -5.28
C LEU A 153 -5.61 -19.77 -4.52
N ALA A 154 -6.75 -19.10 -4.55
CA ALA A 154 -7.97 -19.60 -3.93
C ALA A 154 -8.37 -20.97 -4.52
N ARG A 155 -8.33 -21.11 -5.84
CA ARG A 155 -8.58 -22.39 -6.53
C ARG A 155 -7.59 -23.48 -6.15
N SER A 156 -6.28 -23.19 -6.11
CA SER A 156 -5.26 -24.17 -5.74
C SER A 156 -5.42 -24.64 -4.28
N LEU A 157 -5.95 -23.78 -3.42
CA LEU A 157 -6.28 -24.08 -2.02
C LEU A 157 -7.65 -24.74 -1.83
N GLY A 158 -8.43 -24.95 -2.90
CA GLY A 158 -9.79 -25.49 -2.82
C GLY A 158 -10.76 -24.57 -2.05
N THR A 159 -10.58 -23.25 -2.14
CA THR A 159 -11.35 -22.25 -1.39
C THR A 159 -11.73 -21.04 -2.26
N ASP A 160 -12.31 -20.00 -1.65
CA ASP A 160 -12.60 -18.70 -2.29
C ASP A 160 -11.96 -17.54 -1.52
N THR A 161 -11.82 -16.37 -2.17
CA THR A 161 -11.12 -15.19 -1.60
C THR A 161 -11.87 -14.55 -0.42
N GLY A 162 -13.12 -14.96 -0.17
CA GLY A 162 -13.90 -14.57 1.00
C GLY A 162 -13.71 -15.49 2.22
N LYS A 163 -13.10 -16.67 2.08
CA LYS A 163 -13.01 -17.66 3.16
C LYS A 163 -11.77 -17.52 4.03
N PRO A 164 -11.84 -17.93 5.31
CA PRO A 164 -10.70 -17.94 6.21
C PRO A 164 -9.47 -18.70 5.68
N ALA A 165 -9.67 -19.79 4.93
CA ALA A 165 -8.56 -20.58 4.38
C ALA A 165 -7.66 -19.76 3.45
N PHE A 166 -8.23 -18.92 2.59
CA PHE A 166 -7.48 -18.01 1.73
C PHE A 166 -6.67 -17.00 2.55
N TRP A 167 -7.32 -16.35 3.51
CA TRP A 167 -6.67 -15.36 4.36
C TRP A 167 -5.61 -15.97 5.29
N ASN A 168 -5.78 -17.23 5.71
CA ASN A 168 -4.77 -17.97 6.47
C ASN A 168 -3.51 -18.23 5.64
N ALA A 169 -3.64 -18.53 4.34
CA ALA A 169 -2.50 -18.66 3.44
C ALA A 169 -1.74 -17.32 3.31
N LEU A 170 -2.46 -16.20 3.16
CA LEU A 170 -1.84 -14.87 3.17
C LEU A 170 -1.22 -14.53 4.53
N GLY A 171 -1.83 -15.00 5.62
CA GLY A 171 -1.28 -14.97 6.97
C GLY A 171 0.07 -15.66 7.10
N ALA A 172 0.19 -16.88 6.55
CA ALA A 172 1.45 -17.61 6.52
C ALA A 172 2.51 -16.87 5.70
N ALA A 173 2.18 -16.45 4.47
CA ALA A 173 3.09 -15.69 3.62
C ALA A 173 3.55 -14.38 4.26
N SER A 174 2.65 -13.64 4.91
CA SER A 174 2.98 -12.40 5.61
C SER A 174 3.92 -12.61 6.80
N LYS A 175 3.80 -13.75 7.51
CA LYS A 175 4.72 -14.10 8.61
C LYS A 175 6.11 -14.46 8.09
N GLU A 176 6.17 -15.23 7.01
CA GLU A 176 7.43 -15.58 6.33
C GLU A 176 8.15 -14.33 5.81
N LEU A 177 7.40 -13.36 5.30
CA LEU A 177 7.93 -12.07 4.85
C LEU A 177 8.31 -11.13 6.00
N LYS A 178 7.96 -11.43 7.26
CA LYS A 178 8.27 -10.55 8.41
C LYS A 178 7.91 -9.08 8.14
N VAL A 179 6.70 -8.86 7.64
CA VAL A 179 6.24 -7.52 7.24
C VAL A 179 6.37 -6.53 8.41
N ASP A 180 7.07 -5.42 8.16
CA ASP A 180 7.29 -4.33 9.11
C ASP A 180 6.87 -3.00 8.46
N LEU A 181 5.97 -2.27 9.12
CA LEU A 181 5.48 -0.97 8.62
C LEU A 181 6.03 0.14 9.50
N ASN A 182 6.37 1.27 8.88
CA ASN A 182 6.67 2.47 9.65
C ASN A 182 5.42 2.86 10.48
N PRO A 183 5.54 3.02 11.82
CA PRO A 183 4.40 3.26 12.70
C PRO A 183 3.54 4.46 12.32
N ARG A 184 4.09 5.45 11.61
CA ARG A 184 3.34 6.62 11.12
C ARG A 184 2.23 6.26 10.12
N TYR A 185 2.32 5.09 9.49
CA TYR A 185 1.32 4.57 8.56
C TYR A 185 0.39 3.54 9.22
N GLY A 186 0.53 3.30 10.52
CA GLY A 186 -0.28 2.33 11.26
C GLY A 186 0.35 0.94 11.32
N ALA A 187 -0.47 -0.04 11.68
CA ALA A 187 -0.04 -1.42 11.87
C ALA A 187 -0.53 -2.33 10.75
N TRP A 188 0.32 -3.28 10.36
CA TRP A 188 -0.05 -4.33 9.42
C TRP A 188 -0.63 -5.54 10.16
N ASP A 189 -1.82 -5.95 9.73
CA ASP A 189 -2.42 -7.21 10.12
C ASP A 189 -3.20 -7.70 8.90
N VAL A 190 -2.72 -8.72 8.21
CA VAL A 190 -3.36 -9.23 6.99
C VAL A 190 -4.76 -9.79 7.26
N GLN A 191 -5.03 -10.30 8.47
CA GLN A 191 -6.32 -10.85 8.87
C GLN A 191 -7.34 -9.74 9.18
N LYS A 192 -6.90 -8.61 9.75
CA LYS A 192 -7.74 -7.42 9.97
C LYS A 192 -7.83 -6.49 8.75
N SER A 193 -6.78 -6.43 7.93
CA SER A 193 -6.77 -5.71 6.65
C SER A 193 -7.80 -6.29 5.69
N SER A 194 -8.15 -7.57 5.84
CA SER A 194 -9.30 -8.15 5.16
C SER A 194 -10.63 -7.50 5.55
N ARG A 195 -10.83 -7.04 6.79
CA ARG A 195 -12.15 -6.75 7.36
C ARG A 195 -12.53 -5.27 7.46
N VAL A 196 -11.58 -4.35 7.70
CA VAL A 196 -11.96 -2.97 8.10
C VAL A 196 -11.04 -1.86 7.53
N ASP A 197 -9.73 -2.10 7.35
CA ASP A 197 -8.79 -0.98 7.19
C ASP A 197 -8.17 -0.81 5.81
N ALA A 198 -8.03 -1.88 5.01
CA ALA A 198 -7.62 -1.75 3.62
C ALA A 198 -8.87 -1.78 2.76
N ARG A 199 -9.16 -0.69 2.03
CA ARG A 199 -10.13 -0.71 0.94
C ARG A 199 -9.57 -1.57 -0.21
N THR A 200 -9.50 -2.89 -0.01
CA THR A 200 -9.28 -3.88 -1.07
C THR A 200 -10.57 -4.68 -1.38
N PRO A 201 -11.74 -4.05 -1.63
CA PRO A 201 -12.93 -4.77 -2.06
C PRO A 201 -12.69 -5.53 -3.37
N TRP A 202 -11.79 -5.03 -4.23
CA TRP A 202 -11.36 -5.71 -5.45
C TRP A 202 -10.81 -7.13 -5.23
N LEU A 203 -10.41 -7.52 -4.01
CA LEU A 203 -9.98 -8.89 -3.71
C LEU A 203 -11.17 -9.81 -3.37
N ARG A 204 -12.25 -9.24 -2.83
CA ARG A 204 -13.47 -9.95 -2.38
C ARG A 204 -14.53 -10.03 -3.47
N GLU A 205 -14.67 -8.99 -4.28
CA GLU A 205 -15.72 -8.88 -5.30
C GLU A 205 -15.50 -9.79 -6.52
N VAL A 206 -14.31 -10.40 -6.63
CA VAL A 206 -13.94 -11.29 -7.74
C VAL A 206 -14.63 -12.67 -7.64
N THR A 207 -15.29 -12.97 -6.51
CA THR A 207 -16.06 -14.24 -6.36
C THR A 207 -17.54 -14.12 -6.70
N ALA A 208 -18.07 -12.95 -7.10
CA ALA A 208 -19.45 -12.85 -7.54
C ALA A 208 -19.53 -13.01 -9.07
N PRO A 209 -19.83 -14.20 -9.62
CA PRO A 209 -20.42 -14.22 -10.94
C PRO A 209 -21.71 -13.41 -10.89
N ALA A 210 -21.99 -12.67 -11.96
CA ALA A 210 -23.20 -11.91 -12.14
C ALA A 210 -24.46 -12.82 -12.08
N THR A 211 -24.96 -13.13 -10.89
CA THR A 211 -26.34 -13.55 -10.67
C THR A 211 -27.13 -12.33 -10.26
N ARG A 212 -27.40 -11.46 -11.24
CA ARG A 212 -28.62 -10.66 -11.20
C ARG A 212 -29.75 -11.65 -11.46
N GLY A 213 -30.32 -12.16 -10.37
CA GLY A 213 -31.60 -12.85 -10.41
C GLY A 213 -32.64 -11.90 -11.00
N SER A 214 -33.14 -12.25 -12.17
CA SER A 214 -34.44 -11.78 -12.64
C SER A 214 -35.50 -12.48 -11.79
N ALA A 215 -36.06 -11.74 -10.85
CA ALA A 215 -37.42 -11.96 -10.36
C ALA A 215 -38.35 -11.06 -11.18
#